data_AF-A0A9K3LE97-F1
#
_entry.id   AF-A0A9K3LE97-F1
#
_cell.length_a   1.000
_cell.length_b   1.000
_cell.length_c   1.000
_cell.angle_alpha   90.00
_cell.angle_beta   90.00
_cell.angle_gamma   90.00
#
_symmetry.space_group_name_H-M   'P 1'
#
loop_
_entity.id
_entity.type
_entity.pdbx_description
1 polymer ?
#
loop_
_entity_poly.entity_id
_entity_poly.type
_entity_poly.pdbx_seq_one_letter_code
_entity_poly.pdbx_strand_id
1 'polypeptide(L)'
;MAELSDLYGIGWIGDDGYDHNPFWILMLQMRTGKTNGSNLKLNGRAGRHKDPTMCPMGALAFYLFYRFHKTKEMDPPPNFCESSSWFSMKLLVDYNGGKNRDYFTSISDESYRSVVKAHLEKNNIHSSHLVHIGRKWGSYLAQLQGDDWEDVRILGRPQGLKKKKVVVNVSTYLMHLNN
;
A
#
# COMPACT_ATOMS: atom_id res chain seq x y z
N MET A 1 9.77 9.44 0.98
CA MET A 1 9.35 8.10 0.50
C MET A 1 9.18 7.19 1.71
N ALA A 2 8.33 6.18 1.61
CA ALA A 2 8.00 5.30 2.74
C ALA A 2 9.19 4.44 3.18
N GLU A 3 9.26 4.16 4.47
CA GLU A 3 10.20 3.25 5.14
C GLU A 3 9.54 1.91 5.42
N LEU A 4 10.32 0.85 5.63
CA LEU A 4 9.80 -0.45 6.06
C LEU A 4 9.11 -0.34 7.42
N SER A 5 9.64 0.51 8.30
CA SER A 5 9.10 0.83 9.63
C SER A 5 7.76 1.57 9.60
N ASP A 6 7.38 2.17 8.47
CA ASP A 6 6.08 2.84 8.32
C ASP A 6 4.92 1.83 8.17
N LEU A 7 5.22 0.53 7.99
CA LEU A 7 4.23 -0.53 7.76
C LEU A 7 3.91 -1.31 9.04
N TYR A 8 2.63 -1.49 9.33
CA TYR A 8 2.17 -2.39 10.39
C TYR A 8 0.79 -2.98 10.08
N GLY A 9 0.51 -4.15 10.63
CA GLY A 9 -0.80 -4.81 10.51
C GLY A 9 -1.72 -4.44 11.67
N ILE A 10 -2.98 -4.16 11.38
CA ILE A 10 -4.05 -4.13 12.38
C ILE A 10 -4.99 -5.30 12.08
N GLY A 11 -5.17 -6.19 13.06
CA GLY A 11 -6.21 -7.20 13.02
C GLY A 11 -7.55 -6.56 13.35
N TRP A 12 -8.56 -6.77 12.51
CA TRP A 12 -9.94 -6.44 12.82
C TRP A 12 -10.69 -7.70 13.20
N ILE A 13 -11.24 -7.71 14.41
CA ILE A 13 -12.16 -8.71 14.92
C ILE A 13 -13.49 -7.99 15.07
N GLY A 14 -14.52 -8.41 14.35
CA GLY A 14 -15.86 -7.83 14.44
C GLY A 14 -16.43 -8.05 15.84
N ASP A 15 -17.05 -7.03 16.41
CA ASP A 15 -17.58 -7.03 17.79
C ASP A 15 -19.10 -7.26 17.82
N ASP A 16 -19.70 -7.69 16.71
CA ASP A 16 -21.15 -7.71 16.48
C ASP A 16 -21.77 -9.13 16.41
N GLY A 17 -21.02 -10.16 16.78
CA GLY A 17 -21.56 -11.53 16.98
C GLY A 17 -21.99 -12.24 15.69
N TYR A 18 -21.77 -11.63 14.52
CA TYR A 18 -21.82 -12.33 13.24
C TYR A 18 -20.41 -12.82 12.91
N ASP A 19 -20.33 -14.09 12.51
CA ASP A 19 -19.10 -14.81 12.22
C ASP A 19 -18.31 -14.12 11.09
N HIS A 20 -17.49 -13.15 11.47
CA HIS A 20 -16.63 -12.42 10.57
C HIS A 20 -15.21 -12.93 10.80
N ASN A 21 -14.75 -13.74 9.85
CA ASN A 21 -13.36 -14.18 9.80
C ASN A 21 -12.44 -12.97 10.04
N PRO A 22 -11.53 -13.04 11.02
CA PRO A 22 -10.64 -11.93 11.32
C PRO A 22 -9.87 -11.56 10.05
N PHE A 23 -9.87 -10.27 9.72
CA PHE A 23 -9.14 -9.77 8.56
C PHE A 23 -8.10 -8.75 8.98
N TRP A 24 -6.97 -8.79 8.28
CA TRP A 24 -5.84 -7.91 8.54
C TRP A 24 -5.87 -6.74 7.56
N ILE A 25 -5.64 -5.54 8.09
CA ILE A 25 -5.44 -4.33 7.32
C ILE A 25 -3.98 -3.94 7.44
N LEU A 26 -3.29 -3.81 6.30
CA LEU A 26 -1.96 -3.23 6.26
C LEU A 26 -2.08 -1.71 6.31
N MET A 27 -1.47 -1.12 7.33
CA MET A 27 -1.40 0.32 7.53
C MET A 27 -0.04 0.84 7.06
N LEU A 28 -0.04 1.99 6.39
CA LEU A 28 1.14 2.75 6.02
C LEU A 28 1.07 4.12 6.70
N GLN A 29 1.93 4.36 7.68
CA GLN A 29 1.98 5.59 8.45
C GLN A 29 3.31 6.30 8.24
N MET A 30 3.36 7.19 7.25
CA MET A 30 4.58 7.93 6.95
C MET A 30 4.84 9.04 7.97
N ARG A 31 6.11 9.26 8.32
CA ARG A 31 6.54 10.38 9.16
C ARG A 31 6.10 11.73 8.60
N THR A 32 6.28 11.96 7.30
CA THR A 32 5.83 13.15 6.58
C THR A 32 4.74 12.77 5.59
N GLY A 33 3.58 13.42 5.70
CA GLY A 33 2.41 13.06 4.92
C GLY A 33 1.34 14.13 4.96
N LYS A 34 0.26 13.90 4.22
CA LYS A 34 -0.89 14.79 4.23
C LYS A 34 -1.59 14.73 5.59
N THR A 35 -2.04 15.88 6.07
CA THR A 35 -2.96 15.98 7.20
C THR A 35 -4.37 16.29 6.69
N ASN A 36 -5.38 15.93 7.47
CA ASN A 36 -6.74 16.39 7.22
C ASN A 36 -6.94 17.83 7.75
N GLY A 37 -8.13 18.41 7.54
CA GLY A 37 -8.48 19.75 8.04
C GLY A 37 -8.51 19.89 9.57
N SER A 38 -8.29 18.81 10.32
CA SER A 38 -8.11 18.82 11.78
C SER A 38 -6.67 18.48 12.18
N ASN A 39 -5.69 18.65 11.28
CA ASN A 39 -4.27 18.38 11.45
C ASN A 39 -3.90 16.93 11.84
N LEU A 40 -4.80 15.98 11.65
CA LEU A 40 -4.51 14.55 11.84
C LEU A 40 -3.82 14.00 10.60
N LYS A 41 -2.73 13.24 10.81
CA LYS A 41 -2.02 12.57 9.73
C LYS A 41 -2.91 11.54 9.06
N LEU A 42 -2.84 11.52 7.73
CA LEU A 42 -3.55 10.57 6.89
C LEU A 42 -2.67 9.35 6.63
N ASN A 43 -3.20 8.17 6.93
CA ASN A 43 -2.52 6.90 6.74
C ASN A 43 -2.98 6.21 5.46
N GLY A 44 -2.06 5.54 4.77
CA GLY A 44 -2.40 4.57 3.73
C GLY A 44 -2.94 3.29 4.37
N ARG A 45 -3.84 2.61 3.66
CA ARG A 45 -4.43 1.34 4.10
C ARG A 45 -4.64 0.41 2.92
N ALA A 46 -4.43 -0.88 3.14
CA ALA A 46 -4.67 -1.92 2.15
C ALA A 46 -5.25 -3.18 2.82
N GLY A 47 -6.33 -3.72 2.25
CA GLY A 47 -6.94 -5.00 2.65
C GLY A 47 -6.48 -6.15 1.75
N ARG A 48 -6.82 -7.39 2.14
CA ARG A 48 -6.55 -8.56 1.28
C ARG A 48 -7.58 -8.57 0.17
N HIS A 49 -7.13 -8.71 -1.06
CA HIS A 49 -8.01 -8.95 -2.19
C HIS A 49 -8.26 -10.47 -2.33
N LYS A 50 -9.47 -10.86 -2.74
CA LYS A 50 -9.85 -12.29 -2.95
C LYS A 50 -9.03 -12.91 -4.08
N ASP A 51 -8.86 -12.18 -5.18
CA ASP A 51 -7.92 -12.52 -6.24
C ASP A 51 -6.48 -12.17 -5.81
N PRO A 52 -5.57 -13.17 -5.70
CA PRO A 52 -4.17 -12.95 -5.31
C PRO A 52 -3.39 -12.03 -6.27
N THR A 53 -3.74 -12.01 -7.56
CA THR A 53 -3.03 -11.19 -8.57
C THR A 53 -3.27 -9.69 -8.38
N MET A 54 -4.39 -9.34 -7.76
CA MET A 54 -4.75 -7.96 -7.41
C MET A 54 -4.50 -7.64 -5.93
N CYS A 55 -3.96 -8.58 -5.15
CA CYS A 55 -3.78 -8.41 -3.71
C CYS A 55 -2.55 -7.53 -3.40
N PRO A 56 -2.72 -6.31 -2.86
CA PRO A 56 -1.59 -5.43 -2.56
C PRO A 56 -0.69 -5.99 -1.47
N MET A 57 -1.24 -6.72 -0.49
CA MET A 57 -0.44 -7.41 0.53
C MET A 57 0.38 -8.56 -0.06
N GLY A 58 -0.21 -9.34 -0.97
CA GLY A 58 0.50 -10.41 -1.67
C GLY A 58 1.63 -9.86 -2.54
N ALA A 59 1.34 -8.83 -3.34
CA ALA A 59 2.33 -8.15 -4.16
C ALA A 59 3.50 -7.58 -3.33
N LEU A 60 3.20 -6.96 -2.19
CA LEU A 60 4.23 -6.47 -1.27
C LEU A 60 5.06 -7.60 -0.67
N ALA A 61 4.44 -8.70 -0.24
CA ALA A 61 5.15 -9.85 0.32
C ALA A 61 6.10 -10.47 -0.71
N PHE A 62 5.65 -10.68 -1.95
CA PHE A 62 6.50 -11.18 -3.04
C PHE A 62 7.66 -10.23 -3.35
N TYR A 63 7.40 -8.92 -3.37
CA TYR A 63 8.44 -7.91 -3.56
C TYR A 63 9.51 -7.99 -2.46
N LEU A 64 9.11 -7.98 -1.18
CA LEU A 64 10.04 -8.03 -0.06
C LEU A 64 10.83 -9.35 -0.04
N PHE A 65 10.15 -10.47 -0.28
CA PHE A 65 10.80 -11.78 -0.40
C PHE A 65 11.86 -11.79 -1.49
N TYR A 66 11.51 -11.36 -2.70
CA TYR A 66 12.43 -11.32 -3.83
C TYR A 66 13.59 -10.37 -3.56
N ARG A 67 13.31 -9.17 -3.05
CA ARG A 67 14.31 -8.18 -2.64
C ARG A 67 15.30 -8.79 -1.66
N PHE A 68 14.86 -9.23 -0.48
CA PHE A 68 15.75 -9.73 0.56
C PHE A 68 16.53 -10.97 0.11
N HIS A 69 15.90 -11.85 -0.68
CA HIS A 69 16.58 -13.00 -1.24
C HIS A 69 17.73 -12.61 -2.18
N LYS A 70 17.51 -11.62 -3.06
CA LYS A 70 18.51 -11.16 -4.04
C LYS A 70 19.55 -10.23 -3.44
N THR A 71 19.15 -9.33 -2.56
CA THR A 71 20.04 -8.31 -2.00
C THR A 71 20.90 -8.85 -0.87
N LYS A 72 20.42 -9.87 -0.15
CA LYS A 72 21.02 -10.39 1.09
C LYS A 72 21.13 -9.33 2.19
N GLU A 73 20.31 -8.27 2.12
CA GLU A 73 20.35 -7.17 3.10
C GLU A 73 19.87 -7.55 4.51
N MET A 74 19.25 -8.74 4.64
CA MET A 74 18.79 -9.31 5.89
C MET A 74 19.66 -10.49 6.36
N ASP A 75 20.87 -10.65 5.80
CA ASP A 75 21.81 -11.72 6.12
C ASP A 75 23.22 -11.16 6.44
N PRO A 76 23.57 -11.02 7.73
CA PRO A 76 22.77 -11.34 8.91
C PRO A 76 21.59 -10.36 9.11
N PRO A 77 20.53 -10.75 9.84
CA PRO A 77 19.43 -9.83 10.13
C PRO A 77 19.94 -8.62 10.91
N PRO A 78 19.38 -7.42 10.68
CA PRO A 78 19.74 -6.24 11.46
C PRO A 78 19.37 -6.43 12.93
N ASN A 79 20.06 -5.70 13.81
CA ASN A 79 19.73 -5.69 15.22
C ASN A 79 18.40 -4.94 15.41
N PHE A 80 17.29 -5.67 15.52
CA PHE A 80 15.97 -5.05 15.68
C PHE A 80 15.81 -4.25 17.00
N CYS A 81 16.68 -4.48 17.99
CA CYS A 81 16.73 -3.66 19.21
C CYS A 81 17.41 -2.31 18.98
N GLU A 82 18.16 -2.14 17.89
CA GLU A 82 18.87 -0.91 17.55
C GLU A 82 18.27 -0.27 16.29
N SER A 83 17.35 0.67 16.50
CA SER A 83 16.59 1.32 15.42
C SER A 83 17.45 1.97 14.32
N SER A 84 18.66 2.46 14.65
CA SER A 84 19.61 3.03 13.69
C SER A 84 19.93 2.07 12.53
N SER A 85 19.92 0.75 12.80
CA SER A 85 20.33 -0.29 11.85
C SER A 85 19.26 -0.66 10.82
N TRP A 86 17.97 -0.38 11.09
CA TRP A 86 16.86 -0.87 10.26
C TRP A 86 15.73 0.14 10.04
N PHE A 87 15.52 1.10 10.94
CA PHE A 87 14.34 1.95 10.94
C PHE A 87 14.25 2.85 9.70
N SER A 88 15.40 3.27 9.17
CA SER A 88 15.50 4.14 7.99
C SER A 88 15.50 3.38 6.65
N MET A 89 15.42 2.05 6.66
CA MET A 89 15.40 1.24 5.43
C MET A 89 14.17 1.61 4.60
N LYS A 90 14.36 1.91 3.32
CA LYS A 90 13.27 2.36 2.44
C LYS A 90 12.46 1.19 1.96
N LEU A 91 11.15 1.42 1.79
CA LEU A 91 10.21 0.42 1.31
C LEU A 91 10.52 0.02 -0.14
N LEU A 92 10.70 1.01 -1.03
CA LEU A 92 11.03 0.77 -2.43
C LEU A 92 12.44 1.29 -2.72
N VAL A 93 13.31 0.38 -3.14
CA VAL A 93 14.73 0.64 -3.42
C VAL A 93 15.09 0.20 -4.83
N ASP A 94 16.10 0.83 -5.40
CA ASP A 94 16.72 0.33 -6.62
C ASP A 94 17.77 -0.74 -6.27
N TYR A 95 17.48 -2.00 -6.60
CA TYR A 95 18.38 -3.10 -6.33
C TYR A 95 19.43 -3.32 -7.45
N ASN A 96 19.33 -2.60 -8.58
CA ASN A 96 20.21 -2.77 -9.75
C ASN A 96 21.50 -1.91 -9.66
N GLY A 97 21.67 -1.11 -8.62
CA GLY A 97 22.77 -0.13 -8.44
C GLY A 97 24.21 -0.69 -8.32
N GLY A 98 24.47 -1.94 -8.68
CA GLY A 98 25.82 -2.50 -8.73
C GLY A 98 26.47 -2.70 -7.34
N LYS A 99 27.73 -2.26 -7.18
CA LYS A 99 28.56 -2.55 -5.99
C LYS A 99 28.25 -1.68 -4.76
N ASN A 100 27.57 -0.53 -4.92
CA ASN A 100 27.15 0.37 -3.84
C ASN A 100 25.63 0.28 -3.66
N ARG A 101 25.16 -0.85 -3.14
CA ARG A 101 23.73 -1.06 -2.84
C ARG A 101 23.38 -0.31 -1.56
N ASP A 102 22.59 0.75 -1.69
CA ASP A 102 22.05 1.52 -0.58
C ASP A 102 20.55 1.24 -0.45
N TYR A 103 20.15 0.59 0.65
CA TYR A 103 18.75 0.28 0.97
C TYR A 103 18.07 1.37 1.80
N PHE A 104 18.80 2.44 2.13
CA PHE A 104 18.36 3.63 2.83
C PHE A 104 18.04 4.78 1.87
N THR A 105 18.39 4.63 0.59
CA THR A 105 17.95 5.50 -0.49
C THR A 105 16.80 4.88 -1.25
N SER A 106 15.75 5.68 -1.46
CA SER A 106 14.56 5.23 -2.16
C SER A 106 14.75 5.32 -3.67
N ILE A 107 14.05 4.47 -4.43
CA ILE A 107 13.98 4.60 -5.89
C ILE A 107 13.52 6.02 -6.27
N SER A 108 14.12 6.59 -7.32
CA SER A 108 13.74 7.92 -7.81
C SER A 108 12.36 7.90 -8.47
N ASP A 109 11.66 9.04 -8.45
CA ASP A 109 10.38 9.20 -9.15
C ASP A 109 10.52 8.92 -10.65
N GLU A 110 11.66 9.25 -11.26
CA GLU A 110 11.91 9.01 -12.69
C GLU A 110 12.10 7.51 -12.98
N SER A 111 12.86 6.81 -12.14
CA SER A 111 13.02 5.36 -12.26
C SER A 111 11.68 4.64 -12.09
N TYR A 112 10.84 5.06 -11.13
CA TYR A 112 9.49 4.54 -10.98
C TYR A 112 8.61 4.88 -12.21
N ARG A 113 8.61 6.14 -12.64
CA ARG A 113 7.83 6.65 -13.76
C ARG A 113 8.13 5.90 -15.06
N SER A 114 9.41 5.68 -15.36
CA SER A 114 9.84 5.00 -16.58
C SER A 114 9.35 3.55 -16.65
N VAL A 115 9.43 2.79 -15.54
CA VAL A 115 8.93 1.42 -15.45
C VAL A 115 7.41 1.38 -15.60
N VAL A 116 6.67 2.26 -14.91
CA VAL A 116 5.22 2.34 -15.03
C VAL A 116 4.81 2.72 -16.45
N LYS A 117 5.48 3.72 -17.05
CA LYS A 117 5.22 4.16 -18.43
C LYS A 117 5.36 3.00 -19.41
N ALA A 118 6.49 2.29 -19.37
CA ALA A 118 6.76 1.17 -20.26
C ALA A 118 5.69 0.06 -20.11
N HIS A 119 5.26 -0.23 -18.88
CA HIS A 119 4.20 -1.20 -18.64
C HIS A 119 2.85 -0.75 -19.22
N LEU A 120 2.48 0.52 -19.06
CA LEU A 120 1.22 1.05 -19.58
C LEU A 120 1.21 1.11 -21.12
N GLU A 121 2.30 1.57 -21.73
CA GLU A 121 2.47 1.62 -23.19
C GLU A 121 2.38 0.22 -23.80
N LYS A 122 3.01 -0.79 -23.18
CA LYS A 122 2.90 -2.18 -23.62
C LYS A 122 1.46 -2.70 -23.63
N ASN A 123 0.60 -2.17 -22.76
CA ASN A 123 -0.81 -2.54 -22.66
C ASN A 123 -1.75 -1.52 -23.35
N ASN A 124 -1.23 -0.58 -24.13
CA ASN A 124 -1.99 0.49 -24.80
C ASN A 124 -2.81 1.37 -23.84
N ILE A 125 -2.36 1.53 -22.59
CA ILE A 125 -3.01 2.35 -21.58
C ILE A 125 -2.37 3.74 -21.55
N HIS A 126 -3.16 4.78 -21.77
CA HIS A 126 -2.69 6.16 -21.77
C HIS A 126 -2.94 6.81 -20.40
N SER A 127 -1.89 7.35 -19.76
CA SER A 127 -2.02 8.07 -18.49
C SER A 127 -0.98 9.17 -18.34
N SER A 128 -1.42 10.35 -17.90
CA SER A 128 -0.55 11.48 -17.54
C SER A 128 -0.03 11.39 -16.10
N HIS A 129 -0.67 10.58 -15.23
CA HIS A 129 -0.42 10.54 -13.79
C HIS A 129 0.41 9.32 -13.36
N LEU A 130 1.55 9.09 -14.01
CA LEU A 130 2.35 7.87 -13.84
C LEU A 130 2.82 7.61 -12.40
N VAL A 131 3.36 8.63 -11.70
CA VAL A 131 3.88 8.48 -10.32
C VAL A 131 2.77 8.27 -9.28
N HIS A 132 1.52 8.62 -9.63
CA HIS A 132 0.38 8.59 -8.71
C HIS A 132 -0.78 7.75 -9.24
N ILE A 133 -0.53 6.87 -10.22
CA ILE A 133 -1.57 6.14 -10.93
C ILE A 133 -2.39 5.26 -9.98
N GLY A 134 -1.71 4.60 -9.02
CA GLY A 134 -2.35 3.75 -8.02
C GLY A 134 -3.36 4.49 -7.13
N ARG A 135 -3.25 5.81 -6.97
CA ARG A 135 -4.21 6.61 -6.19
C ARG A 135 -5.57 6.74 -6.88
N LYS A 136 -5.60 6.70 -8.21
CA LYS A 136 -6.83 6.83 -9.01
C LYS A 136 -7.36 5.47 -9.47
N TRP A 137 -6.48 4.48 -9.59
CA TRP A 137 -6.81 3.17 -10.14
C TRP A 137 -7.89 2.44 -9.34
N GLY A 138 -7.81 2.43 -8.01
CA GLY A 138 -8.82 1.78 -7.16
C GLY A 138 -10.22 2.37 -7.35
N SER A 139 -10.34 3.70 -7.35
CA SER A 139 -11.61 4.38 -7.61
C SER A 139 -12.12 4.17 -9.04
N TYR A 140 -11.22 3.98 -10.01
CA TYR A 140 -11.59 3.68 -11.39
C TYR A 140 -12.10 2.24 -11.54
N LEU A 141 -11.43 1.26 -10.92
CA LEU A 141 -11.90 -0.13 -10.91
C LEU A 141 -13.27 -0.28 -10.25
N ALA A 142 -13.50 0.42 -9.14
CA ALA A 142 -14.80 0.43 -8.47
C ALA A 142 -15.91 0.99 -9.38
N GLN A 143 -15.64 2.08 -10.11
CA GLN A 143 -16.60 2.60 -11.12
C GLN A 143 -16.88 1.59 -12.22
N LEU A 144 -15.86 0.90 -12.73
CA LEU A 144 -16.03 -0.14 -13.75
C LEU A 144 -16.84 -1.34 -13.26
N GLN A 145 -16.81 -1.62 -11.95
CA GLN A 145 -17.59 -2.68 -11.32
C GLN A 145 -19.04 -2.26 -11.01
N GLY A 146 -19.40 -1.00 -11.29
CA GLY A 146 -20.75 -0.48 -11.08
C GLY A 146 -21.01 0.04 -9.67
N ASP A 147 -19.97 0.25 -8.86
CA ASP A 147 -20.13 0.81 -7.51
C ASP A 147 -20.69 2.23 -7.56
N ASP A 148 -21.49 2.58 -6.56
CA ASP A 148 -22.09 3.91 -6.46
C ASP A 148 -21.02 5.01 -6.39
N TRP A 149 -21.28 6.13 -7.06
CA TRP A 149 -20.32 7.21 -7.21
C TRP A 149 -19.95 7.86 -5.88
N GLU A 150 -20.86 7.88 -4.91
CA GLU A 150 -20.60 8.42 -3.58
C GLU A 150 -19.66 7.52 -2.78
N ASP A 151 -19.81 6.19 -2.89
CA ASP A 151 -18.90 5.23 -2.29
C ASP A 151 -17.50 5.31 -2.91
N VAL A 152 -17.42 5.42 -4.25
CA VAL A 152 -16.15 5.64 -4.96
C VAL A 152 -15.48 6.95 -4.53
N ARG A 153 -16.25 8.02 -4.33
CA ARG A 153 -15.76 9.33 -3.89
C ARG A 153 -15.17 9.27 -2.48
N ILE A 154 -15.77 8.49 -1.60
CA ILE A 154 -15.31 8.22 -0.23
C ILE A 154 -13.99 7.42 -0.25
N LEU A 155 -13.82 6.50 -1.20
CA LEU A 155 -12.60 5.69 -1.38
C LEU A 155 -11.40 6.50 -1.90
N GLY A 156 -11.62 7.45 -2.79
CA GLY A 156 -10.57 8.29 -3.39
C GLY A 156 -9.99 9.36 -2.44
N ARG A 157 -10.59 9.58 -1.26
CA ARG A 157 -10.12 10.56 -0.27
C ARG A 157 -9.20 9.89 0.75
N PRO A 158 -8.00 10.45 1.01
CA PRO A 158 -7.26 10.07 2.21
C PRO A 158 -8.09 10.54 3.43
N GLN A 159 -8.68 9.59 4.16
CA GLN A 159 -9.55 9.88 5.29
C GLN A 159 -8.78 9.89 6.60
N GLY A 160 -8.93 10.98 7.36
CA GLY A 160 -8.52 11.02 8.76
C GLY A 160 -9.67 10.46 9.60
N LEU A 161 -9.38 9.49 10.45
CA LEU A 161 -10.37 8.89 11.35
C LEU A 161 -10.95 9.98 12.26
N LYS A 162 -12.15 10.48 11.93
CA LYS A 162 -12.98 11.18 12.90
C LYS A 162 -13.81 10.12 13.61
N LYS A 163 -13.67 10.03 14.93
CA LYS A 163 -14.56 9.25 15.80
C LYS A 163 -15.99 9.75 15.59
N LYS A 164 -16.77 9.10 14.72
CA LYS A 164 -18.23 9.03 14.76
C LYS A 164 -18.71 7.92 13.83
N LYS A 165 -19.35 6.92 14.46
CA LYS A 165 -20.28 5.90 13.97
C LYS A 165 -20.02 5.26 12.60
N VAL A 166 -19.72 3.96 12.67
CA VAL A 166 -19.86 2.92 11.65
C VAL A 166 -19.24 3.27 10.30
N VAL A 167 -17.95 3.01 10.20
CA VAL A 167 -17.24 2.96 8.92
C VAL A 167 -17.40 1.55 8.38
N VAL A 168 -18.39 1.33 7.51
CA VAL A 168 -18.35 0.18 6.62
C VAL A 168 -17.21 0.46 5.65
N ASN A 169 -16.07 -0.16 5.94
CA ASN A 169 -14.87 -0.07 5.11
C ASN A 169 -15.05 -1.09 3.98
N VAL A 170 -15.08 -0.67 2.72
CA VAL A 170 -15.40 -1.50 1.54
C VAL A 170 -14.44 -2.68 1.32
N SER A 171 -13.39 -2.86 2.14
CA SER A 171 -12.76 -4.19 2.26
C SER A 171 -13.76 -5.28 2.64
N THR A 172 -14.87 -4.94 3.30
CA THR A 172 -15.98 -5.85 3.60
C THR A 172 -16.93 -6.03 2.40
N TYR A 173 -17.13 -5.01 1.56
CA TYR A 173 -18.02 -5.07 0.40
C TYR A 173 -17.45 -5.88 -0.76
N LEU A 174 -16.14 -5.78 -1.02
CA LEU A 174 -15.47 -6.61 -2.05
C LEU A 174 -15.38 -8.10 -1.67
N MET A 175 -15.60 -8.45 -0.39
CA MET A 175 -15.70 -9.85 0.05
C MET A 175 -17.09 -10.45 -0.17
N HIS A 176 -18.14 -9.64 -0.41
CA HIS A 176 -19.54 -10.10 -0.48
C HIS A 176 -20.14 -10.10 -1.89
N LEU A 177 -19.45 -9.60 -2.92
CA LEU A 177 -20.00 -9.47 -4.27
C LEU A 177 -19.65 -10.61 -5.24
N ASN A 178 -19.37 -11.81 -4.74
CA ASN A 178 -19.30 -13.01 -5.57
C ASN A 178 -19.78 -14.22 -4.76
N ASN A 179 -21.11 -14.30 -4.61
CA ASN A 179 -21.87 -15.53 -4.52
C ASN A 179 -22.71 -15.65 -5.79
#